data_AF-A0A549YIL5-F1
#
_entry.id   AF-A0A549YIL5-F1
#
_cell.length_a   1.000
_cell.length_b   1.000
_cell.length_c   1.000
_cell.angle_alpha   90.00
_cell.angle_beta   90.00
_cell.angle_gamma   90.00
#
_symmetry.space_group_name_H-M   'P 1'
#
loop_
_entity.id
_entity.type
_entity.pdbx_description
1 polymer ?
#
loop_
_entity_poly.entity_id
_entity_poly.type
_entity_poly.pdbx_seq_one_letter_code
_entity_poly.pdbx_strand_id
1 'polypeptide(L)'
;MIRSFLNIFLPEDEYKRLQVLYFMAETTFLTVVILLLFGFFKYILSFEMIDITFLVMYGPFIMMTYVYVRYILSGIEFTEVANTQTYKKRRRSIVKSAITFGILFAVVYFIPFGPRKEGLEAIAFVGLMAFFYFLFDYISLKRSYKKNEDLPDD
;
A
#
# COMPACT_ATOMS: atom_id res chain seq x y z
N MET A 1 23.98 -15.37 2.44
CA MET A 1 22.66 -14.77 2.69
C MET A 1 22.74 -14.00 4.00
N ILE A 2 22.51 -12.68 3.98
CA ILE A 2 22.57 -11.84 5.19
C ILE A 2 21.48 -12.33 6.15
N ARG A 3 21.83 -12.70 7.40
CA ARG A 3 20.83 -13.09 8.40
C ARG A 3 20.22 -11.82 8.99
N SER A 4 19.08 -11.41 8.42
CA SER A 4 18.27 -10.30 8.92
C SER A 4 16.83 -10.77 9.15
N PHE A 5 16.19 -10.26 10.19
CA PHE A 5 14.76 -10.51 10.45
C PHE A 5 13.89 -10.01 9.29
N LEU A 6 14.37 -9.02 8.52
CA LEU A 6 13.67 -8.47 7.36
C LEU A 6 13.45 -9.52 6.26
N ASN A 7 14.31 -10.54 6.16
CA ASN A 7 14.17 -11.58 5.14
C ASN A 7 12.86 -12.37 5.27
N ILE A 8 12.21 -12.36 6.44
CA ILE A 8 10.91 -13.01 6.65
C ILE A 8 9.80 -12.28 5.86
N PHE A 9 9.96 -10.98 5.64
CA PHE A 9 8.94 -10.12 5.02
C PHE A 9 9.27 -9.71 3.58
N LEU A 10 10.50 -9.95 3.13
CA LEU A 10 10.94 -9.54 1.79
C LEU A 10 10.54 -10.56 0.72
N PRO A 11 10.21 -10.11 -0.51
CA PRO A 11 9.97 -11.00 -1.64
C PRO A 11 11.16 -11.93 -1.93
N GLU A 12 10.87 -13.11 -2.48
CA GLU A 12 11.90 -14.04 -2.95
C GLU A 12 12.61 -13.53 -4.21
N ASP A 13 11.87 -12.87 -5.10
CA ASP A 13 12.37 -12.22 -6.30
C ASP A 13 13.36 -11.08 -5.94
N GLU A 14 14.58 -11.16 -6.49
CA GLU A 14 15.67 -10.23 -6.20
C GLU A 14 15.34 -8.78 -6.61
N TYR A 15 14.70 -8.60 -7.76
CA TYR A 15 14.32 -7.28 -8.25
C TYR A 15 13.25 -6.65 -7.35
N LYS A 16 12.20 -7.41 -7.00
CA LYS A 16 11.15 -6.92 -6.10
C LYS A 16 11.72 -6.61 -4.71
N ARG A 17 12.58 -7.49 -4.20
CA ARG A 17 13.28 -7.30 -2.92
C ARG A 17 14.08 -6.01 -2.89
N LEU A 18 14.87 -5.74 -3.92
CA LEU A 18 15.70 -4.55 -4.00
C LEU A 18 14.83 -3.29 -4.01
N GLN A 19 13.74 -3.27 -4.78
CA GLN A 19 12.82 -2.12 -4.80
C GLN A 19 12.15 -1.88 -3.45
N VAL A 20 11.65 -2.93 -2.80
CA VAL A 20 11.04 -2.82 -1.47
C VAL A 20 12.06 -2.26 -0.46
N LEU A 21 13.30 -2.73 -0.49
CA LEU A 21 14.38 -2.19 0.35
C LEU A 21 14.63 -0.70 0.09
N TYR A 22 14.70 -0.26 -1.18
CA TYR A 22 14.84 1.15 -1.52
C TYR A 22 13.66 1.98 -1.00
N PHE A 23 12.43 1.48 -1.12
CA PHE A 23 11.24 2.19 -0.64
C PHE A 23 11.25 2.34 0.88
N MET A 24 11.61 1.28 1.60
CA MET A 24 11.76 1.32 3.06
C MET A 24 12.89 2.27 3.48
N ALA A 25 14.05 2.24 2.81
CA ALA A 25 15.19 3.09 3.13
C ALA A 25 14.88 4.57 2.89
N GLU A 26 14.28 4.92 1.74
CA GLU A 26 13.88 6.29 1.44
C GLU A 26 12.83 6.80 2.43
N THR A 27 11.83 5.97 2.75
CA THR A 27 10.81 6.34 3.73
C THR A 27 11.41 6.55 5.11
N THR A 28 12.32 5.69 5.53
CA THR A 28 13.02 5.82 6.82
C THR A 28 13.81 7.13 6.86
N PHE A 29 14.55 7.45 5.78
CA PHE A 29 15.29 8.69 5.68
C PHE A 29 14.37 9.92 5.74
N LEU A 30 13.29 9.94 4.96
CA LEU A 30 12.28 11.01 4.99
C LEU A 30 11.64 11.14 6.37
N THR A 31 11.37 10.01 7.04
CA THR A 31 10.81 9.98 8.40
C THR A 31 11.75 10.68 9.37
N VAL A 32 13.03 10.33 9.35
CA VAL A 32 14.03 10.94 10.24
C VAL A 32 14.12 12.44 9.98
N VAL A 33 14.18 12.87 8.72
CA VAL A 33 14.23 14.30 8.37
C VAL A 33 12.98 15.04 8.88
N ILE A 34 11.80 14.48 8.65
CA ILE A 34 10.53 15.09 9.09
C ILE A 34 10.50 15.18 10.62
N LEU A 35 10.82 14.11 11.34
CA LEU A 35 10.85 14.10 12.81
C LEU A 35 11.85 15.12 13.37
N LEU A 36 13.03 15.26 12.75
CA LEU A 36 14.02 16.26 13.14
C LEU A 36 13.49 17.69 12.95
N LEU A 37 12.83 17.97 11.82
CA LEU A 37 12.19 19.27 11.58
C LEU A 37 11.11 19.56 12.61
N PHE A 38 10.21 18.61 12.88
CA PHE A 38 9.18 18.76 13.91
C PHE A 38 9.77 19.01 15.30
N GLY A 39 10.83 18.27 15.67
CA GLY A 39 11.56 18.48 16.92
C GLY A 39 12.20 19.87 16.99
N PHE A 40 12.83 20.33 15.91
CA PHE A 40 13.41 21.66 15.82
C PHE A 40 12.36 22.76 16.00
N PHE A 41 11.24 22.70 15.26
CA PHE A 41 10.17 23.69 15.40
C PHE A 41 9.57 23.71 16.82
N LYS A 42 9.35 22.53 17.42
CA LYS A 42 8.74 22.43 18.75
C LYS A 42 9.68 22.91 19.86
N TYR A 43 10.92 22.44 19.88
CA TYR A 43 11.81 22.65 21.04
C TYR A 43 12.77 23.82 20.88
N ILE A 44 13.14 24.20 19.64
CA ILE A 44 14.07 25.32 19.41
C ILE A 44 13.30 26.61 19.09
N LEU A 45 12.26 26.52 18.25
CA LEU A 45 11.44 27.67 17.87
C LEU A 45 10.19 27.85 18.75
N SER A 46 9.96 26.95 19.71
CA SER A 46 8.84 27.00 20.67
C SER A 46 7.46 27.04 20.02
N PHE A 47 7.26 26.32 18.91
CA PHE A 47 5.95 26.21 18.28
C PHE A 47 5.05 25.25 19.09
N GLU A 48 4.22 25.81 19.98
CA GLU A 48 3.34 25.03 20.86
C GLU A 48 2.20 24.30 20.13
N MET A 49 1.87 24.71 18.90
CA MET A 49 0.83 24.05 18.09
C MET A 49 1.20 22.64 17.61
N ILE A 50 2.44 22.19 17.80
CA ILE A 50 2.89 20.85 17.39
C ILE A 50 2.54 19.83 18.48
N ASP A 51 1.55 18.98 18.21
CA ASP A 51 1.20 17.85 19.07
C ASP A 51 2.15 16.66 18.84
N ILE A 52 2.87 16.27 19.90
CA ILE A 52 3.77 15.10 19.87
C ILE A 52 2.97 13.81 19.78
N THR A 53 1.79 13.77 20.39
CA THR A 53 0.91 12.58 20.40
C THR A 53 0.50 12.24 18.98
N PHE A 54 0.08 13.26 18.22
CA PHE A 54 -0.22 13.11 16.80
C PHE A 54 0.97 12.55 16.02
N LEU A 55 2.17 13.10 16.20
CA LEU A 55 3.38 12.70 15.48
C LEU A 55 3.75 11.23 15.76
N VAL A 56 3.70 10.81 17.02
CA VAL A 56 4.09 9.45 17.44
C VAL A 56 3.03 8.42 17.03
N MET A 57 1.74 8.74 17.14
CA MET A 57 0.68 7.81 16.77
C MET A 57 0.50 7.72 15.26
N TYR A 58 0.37 8.84 14.56
CA TYR A 58 0.00 8.85 13.13
C TYR A 58 1.22 8.87 12.20
N GLY A 59 2.38 9.33 12.67
CA GLY A 59 3.61 9.35 11.87
C GLY A 59 3.94 7.98 11.25
N PRO A 60 4.00 6.89 12.03
CA PRO A 60 4.24 5.55 11.48
C PRO A 60 3.21 5.13 10.42
N PHE A 61 1.92 5.44 10.61
CA PHE A 61 0.88 5.12 9.62
C PHE A 61 1.05 5.89 8.32
N ILE A 62 1.37 7.18 8.39
CA ILE A 62 1.66 8.00 7.20
C ILE A 62 2.85 7.41 6.43
N MET A 63 3.88 6.97 7.14
CA MET A 63 5.08 6.39 6.52
C MET A 63 4.82 5.02 5.90
N MET A 64 4.08 4.15 6.59
CA MET A 64 3.64 2.87 6.01
C MET A 64 2.78 3.08 4.77
N THR A 65 1.87 4.07 4.82
CA THR A 65 1.02 4.44 3.69
C THR A 65 1.87 4.93 2.52
N TYR A 66 2.91 5.73 2.77
CA TYR A 66 3.82 6.19 1.73
C TYR A 66 4.57 5.02 1.05
N VAL A 67 5.11 4.07 1.81
CA VAL A 67 5.75 2.86 1.26
C VAL A 67 4.76 2.09 0.40
N TYR A 68 3.55 1.86 0.91
CA TYR A 68 2.52 1.10 0.23
C TYR A 68 2.06 1.76 -1.07
N VAL A 69 1.85 3.09 -1.04
CA VAL A 69 1.52 3.87 -2.24
C VAL A 69 2.66 3.78 -3.24
N ARG A 70 3.92 3.95 -2.82
CA ARG A 70 5.06 3.84 -3.73
C ARG A 70 5.19 2.44 -4.33
N TYR A 71 4.91 1.40 -3.54
CA TYR A 71 4.85 0.02 -4.01
C TYR A 71 3.81 -0.14 -5.12
N ILE A 72 2.57 0.28 -4.91
CA ILE A 72 1.50 0.24 -5.94
C ILE A 72 1.93 1.02 -7.19
N LEU A 73 2.47 2.22 -7.00
CA LEU A 73 2.87 3.10 -8.08
C LEU A 73 4.12 2.59 -8.82
N SER A 74 4.92 1.71 -8.23
CA SER A 74 6.07 1.11 -8.91
C SER A 74 5.68 0.05 -9.94
N GLY A 75 4.47 -0.52 -9.80
CA GLY A 75 3.98 -1.60 -10.67
C GLY A 75 4.75 -2.91 -10.53
N ILE A 76 5.57 -3.10 -9.48
CA ILE A 76 6.38 -4.32 -9.34
C ILE A 76 5.60 -5.57 -8.91
N GLU A 77 4.31 -5.42 -8.61
CA GLU A 77 3.48 -6.57 -8.24
C GLU A 77 3.33 -7.55 -9.42
N PHE A 78 3.17 -7.04 -10.64
CA PHE A 78 2.81 -7.82 -11.83
C PHE A 78 3.91 -7.80 -12.89
N THR A 79 5.16 -8.03 -12.49
CA THR A 79 6.34 -7.98 -13.37
C THR A 79 6.25 -8.91 -14.58
N GLU A 80 5.44 -9.96 -14.49
CA GLU A 80 5.20 -10.97 -15.54
C GLU A 80 4.23 -10.54 -16.66
N VAL A 81 3.56 -9.39 -16.50
CA VAL A 81 2.51 -8.96 -17.44
C VAL A 81 3.12 -8.08 -18.54
N ALA A 82 3.45 -8.67 -19.69
CA ALA A 82 4.03 -7.97 -20.83
C ALA A 82 3.12 -7.91 -22.07
N ASN A 83 2.05 -8.71 -22.14
CA ASN A 83 1.19 -8.76 -23.33
C ASN A 83 -0.30 -8.51 -23.01
N THR A 84 -1.06 -8.17 -24.05
CA THR A 84 -2.47 -7.79 -23.89
C THR A 84 -3.34 -8.94 -23.34
N GLN A 85 -3.00 -10.20 -23.67
CA GLN A 85 -3.77 -11.37 -23.23
C GLN A 85 -3.62 -11.60 -21.72
N THR A 86 -2.38 -11.57 -21.22
CA THR A 86 -2.04 -11.70 -19.80
C THR A 86 -2.63 -10.54 -18.99
N TYR A 87 -2.55 -9.31 -19.51
CA TYR A 87 -3.18 -8.14 -18.90
C TYR A 87 -4.70 -8.31 -18.73
N LYS A 88 -5.42 -8.69 -19.80
CA LYS A 88 -6.88 -8.93 -19.73
C LYS A 88 -7.23 -10.05 -18.76
N LYS A 89 -6.44 -11.12 -18.72
CA LYS A 89 -6.62 -12.24 -17.78
C LYS A 89 -6.43 -11.79 -16.33
N ARG A 90 -5.33 -11.07 -16.04
CA ARG A 90 -5.03 -10.58 -14.69
C ARG A 90 -6.05 -9.56 -14.21
N ARG A 91 -6.52 -8.66 -15.08
CA ARG A 91 -7.60 -7.71 -14.76
C ARG A 91 -8.88 -8.40 -14.29
N ARG A 92 -9.29 -9.50 -14.95
CA ARG A 92 -10.44 -10.30 -14.51
C ARG A 92 -10.18 -10.97 -13.17
N SER A 93 -8.96 -11.42 -12.92
CA SER A 93 -8.55 -12.00 -11.63
C SER A 93 -8.62 -10.99 -10.49
N ILE A 94 -8.21 -9.73 -10.74
CA ILE A 94 -8.29 -8.64 -9.76
C ILE A 94 -9.75 -8.36 -9.39
N VAL A 95 -10.66 -8.30 -10.38
CA VAL A 95 -12.10 -8.13 -10.11
C VAL A 95 -12.64 -9.24 -9.21
N LYS A 96 -12.31 -10.51 -9.52
CA LYS A 96 -12.71 -11.65 -8.69
C LYS A 96 -12.15 -11.53 -7.27
N SER A 97 -10.87 -11.19 -7.15
CA SER A 97 -10.18 -11.05 -5.87
C SER A 97 -10.79 -9.92 -5.03
N ALA A 98 -11.14 -8.79 -5.64
CA ALA A 98 -11.79 -7.67 -4.97
C ALA A 98 -13.20 -8.02 -4.48
N ILE A 99 -13.98 -8.78 -5.27
CA ILE A 99 -15.29 -9.28 -4.83
C ILE A 99 -15.12 -10.24 -3.64
N THR A 100 -14.20 -11.20 -3.74
CA THR A 100 -13.90 -12.14 -2.65
C THR A 100 -13.46 -11.41 -1.39
N PHE A 101 -12.55 -10.44 -1.52
CA PHE A 101 -12.13 -9.57 -0.42
C PHE A 101 -13.30 -8.81 0.18
N GLY A 102 -14.16 -8.19 -0.64
CA GLY A 102 -15.34 -7.48 -0.17
C GLY A 102 -16.30 -8.36 0.62
N ILE A 103 -16.54 -9.59 0.16
CA ILE A 103 -17.38 -10.57 0.88
C ILE A 103 -16.74 -10.96 2.21
N LEU A 104 -15.46 -11.33 2.21
CA LEU A 104 -14.74 -11.70 3.44
C LEU A 104 -14.71 -10.54 4.44
N PHE A 105 -14.42 -9.34 3.96
CA PHE A 105 -14.41 -8.14 4.77
C PHE A 105 -15.79 -7.83 5.35
N ALA A 106 -16.86 -7.99 4.56
CA ALA A 106 -18.23 -7.87 5.04
C ALA A 106 -18.51 -8.85 6.18
N VAL A 107 -18.14 -10.12 6.02
CA VAL A 107 -18.33 -11.16 7.05
C VAL A 107 -17.59 -10.78 8.33
N VAL A 108 -16.32 -10.41 8.23
CA VAL A 108 -15.49 -9.99 9.38
C VAL A 108 -16.04 -8.73 10.05
N TYR A 109 -16.59 -7.79 9.27
CA TYR A 109 -17.14 -6.54 9.79
C TYR A 109 -18.51 -6.73 10.44
N PHE A 110 -19.44 -7.44 9.80
CA PHE A 110 -20.82 -7.54 10.26
C PHE A 110 -21.04 -8.56 11.40
N ILE A 111 -20.23 -9.61 11.51
CA ILE A 111 -20.37 -10.61 12.60
C ILE A 111 -20.21 -9.98 14.00
N PRO A 112 -19.12 -9.25 14.31
CA PRO A 112 -18.92 -8.70 15.65
C PRO A 112 -19.74 -7.43 15.93
N PHE A 113 -20.06 -6.64 14.90
CA PHE A 113 -20.68 -5.32 15.09
C PHE A 113 -22.18 -5.28 14.76
N GLY A 114 -22.71 -6.29 14.04
CA GLY A 114 -24.08 -6.37 13.57
C GLY A 114 -24.45 -5.25 12.58
N PRO A 115 -25.54 -5.38 11.80
CA PRO A 115 -26.13 -4.23 11.13
C PRO A 115 -26.75 -3.31 12.19
N ARG A 116 -25.99 -2.33 12.71
CA ARG A 116 -26.55 -1.23 13.52
C ARG A 116 -27.56 -0.43 12.67
N LYS A 117 -28.31 0.48 13.30
CA LYS A 117 -29.37 1.30 12.66
C LYS A 117 -28.92 2.08 11.40
N GLU A 118 -27.62 2.18 11.14
CA GLU A 118 -26.99 2.79 9.95
C GLU A 118 -26.50 1.71 8.95
N GLY A 119 -27.35 0.74 8.60
CA GLY A 119 -26.98 -0.34 7.68
C GLY A 119 -26.41 0.14 6.33
N LEU A 120 -26.81 1.33 5.86
CA LEU A 120 -26.32 1.93 4.63
C LEU A 120 -24.87 2.42 4.76
N GLU A 121 -24.48 3.02 5.88
CA GLU A 121 -23.10 3.49 6.11
C GLU A 121 -22.13 2.31 6.20
N ALA A 122 -22.54 1.24 6.89
CA ALA A 122 -21.78 0.00 6.98
C ALA A 122 -21.58 -0.65 5.60
N ILE A 123 -22.63 -0.72 4.78
CA ILE A 123 -22.54 -1.23 3.40
C ILE A 123 -21.64 -0.34 2.55
N ALA A 124 -21.76 0.99 2.66
CA ALA A 124 -20.91 1.93 1.96
C ALA A 124 -19.43 1.76 2.34
N PHE A 125 -19.14 1.57 3.62
CA PHE A 125 -17.78 1.33 4.12
C PHE A 125 -17.16 0.05 3.55
N VAL A 126 -17.90 -1.07 3.59
CA VAL A 126 -17.46 -2.34 2.99
C VAL A 126 -17.24 -2.19 1.48
N GLY A 127 -18.17 -1.53 0.79
CA GLY A 127 -18.05 -1.26 -0.65
C GLY A 127 -16.83 -0.41 -0.99
N LEU A 128 -16.55 0.61 -0.18
CA LEU A 128 -15.41 1.50 -0.33
C LEU A 128 -14.08 0.76 -0.09
N MET A 129 -14.02 -0.15 0.90
CA MET A 129 -12.83 -1.00 1.11
C MET A 129 -12.58 -1.95 -0.06
N ALA A 130 -13.62 -2.61 -0.57
CA ALA A 130 -13.50 -3.46 -1.76
C ALA A 130 -13.09 -2.65 -3.01
N PHE A 131 -13.62 -1.43 -3.14
CA PHE A 131 -13.27 -0.51 -4.22
C PHE A 131 -11.80 -0.10 -4.14
N PHE A 132 -11.28 0.29 -2.97
CA PHE A 132 -9.87 0.63 -2.81
C PHE A 132 -8.94 -0.56 -3.07
N TYR A 133 -9.30 -1.75 -2.59
CA TYR A 133 -8.57 -2.97 -2.89
C TYR A 133 -8.46 -3.18 -4.42
N PHE A 134 -9.59 -3.12 -5.13
CA PHE A 134 -9.61 -3.19 -6.59
C PHE A 134 -8.75 -2.10 -7.24
N LEU A 135 -8.89 -0.86 -6.76
CA LEU A 135 -8.22 0.30 -7.33
C LEU A 135 -6.69 0.18 -7.23
N PHE A 136 -6.17 -0.25 -6.08
CA PHE A 136 -4.74 -0.42 -5.85
C PHE A 136 -4.13 -1.49 -6.76
N ASP A 137 -4.74 -2.67 -6.82
CA ASP A 137 -4.31 -3.74 -7.72
C ASP A 137 -4.41 -3.32 -9.18
N TYR A 138 -5.49 -2.62 -9.55
CA TYR A 138 -5.68 -2.13 -10.91
C TYR A 138 -4.64 -1.09 -11.33
N ILE A 139 -4.33 -0.13 -10.46
CA ILE A 139 -3.29 0.88 -10.71
C ILE A 139 -1.93 0.21 -10.89
N SER A 140 -1.57 -0.71 -9.99
CA SER A 140 -0.32 -1.45 -10.07
C SER A 140 -0.22 -2.27 -11.36
N LEU A 141 -1.30 -2.97 -11.75
CA LEU A 141 -1.36 -3.74 -13.00
C LEU A 141 -1.19 -2.85 -14.23
N LYS A 142 -1.90 -1.71 -14.27
CA LYS A 142 -1.82 -0.77 -15.39
C LYS A 142 -0.41 -0.19 -15.54
N ARG A 143 0.24 0.13 -14.43
CA ARG A 143 1.63 0.62 -14.45
C ARG A 143 2.62 -0.46 -14.86
N SER A 144 2.45 -1.68 -14.37
CA SER A 144 3.30 -2.81 -14.77
C SER A 144 3.20 -3.10 -16.26
N TYR A 145 1.97 -3.20 -16.79
CA TYR A 145 1.73 -3.43 -18.22
C TYR A 145 2.41 -2.37 -19.09
N LYS A 146 2.20 -1.07 -18.75
CA LYS A 146 2.84 0.01 -19.49
C LYS A 146 4.38 -0.06 -19.44
N LYS A 147 4.94 -0.43 -18.30
CA LYS A 147 6.39 -0.52 -18.13
C LYS A 147 7.00 -1.69 -18.90
N ASN A 148 6.26 -2.79 -19.04
CA ASN A 148 6.72 -4.01 -19.69
C ASN A 148 6.42 -4.05 -21.19
N GLU A 149 5.40 -3.34 -21.66
CA GLU A 149 5.05 -3.23 -23.09
C GLU A 149 6.16 -2.55 -23.91
N ASP A 150 6.94 -1.66 -23.27
CA ASP A 150 8.05 -0.95 -23.90
C ASP A 150 9.39 -1.73 -23.86
N LEU A 151 9.43 -2.93 -23.25
CA LEU A 151 10.63 -3.76 -23.22
C LEU A 151 10.70 -4.62 -24.49
N PRO A 152 11.83 -4.63 -25.22
CA PRO A 152 11.99 -5.51 -26.37
C PRO A 152 11.92 -6.98 -25.92
N ASP A 153 11.17 -7.79 -26.67
CA ASP A 153 11.20 -9.25 -26.58
C ASP A 153 12.61 -9.71 -27.04
N ASP A 154 13.52 -9.94 -26.10
CA ASP A 154 14.77 -10.68 -26.36
C ASP A 154 14.47 -12.17 -26.63
#